data_AF-A0A356J6Z7-F1
#
_entry.id   AF-A0A356J6Z7-F1
#
_cell.length_a   1.000
_cell.length_b   1.000
_cell.length_c   1.000
_cell.angle_alpha   90.00
_cell.angle_beta   90.00
_cell.angle_gamma   90.00
#
_symmetry.space_group_name_H-M   'P 1'
#
loop_
_entity.id
_entity.type
_entity.pdbx_description
1 polymer ?
#
loop_
_entity_poly.entity_id
_entity_poly.type
_entity_poly.pdbx_seq_one_letter_code
_entity_poly.pdbx_strand_id
1 'polypeptide(L)'
;MDFQNVLDDNKRQIARARQLNVRAGQTVFPVMSEAEFVEWIITQSAGATSIAKISDPETLRLPSLNEELVTLVMDENPDQIEVFGTSVAVEYRAPYYGTMYAPHISLPESLVVNNGWLNLPDDAIRLPGGRLVDVSFSIRVSGSWSSDTFSGIDLVDLKEQVKNHLNENQWNMWTTKPTIVLPDITNDNAVIPEIIADDYGRCVVTNRYLFGYGTIRSTTSSWNSSVTWNAYWTRDWKEVEQIRAEAVIELEKAKVNVKLERDRQAIQQRAETARQEFRECYSNFYYSDALSGTELQRRFYDRYYTSFPSDLAGLKRYAKETKDIMTEVRDAIAIYEKKKIEEAARMAKAGERLLGILQSHYAICPICGKAQEWTLDQAEVGIQNGVVYPMCDCYYGGNALGIITSALDQGATVKNIVRVDNRDGNVLYRSMIGDYAAVSMAVYYKNGQWNLALVIDLEAFRSDGKVVFEIVWHQPTEFDLELQGLYRLRDSYDDQIRQAEEELRSEWNPVRKLSFRIGKNPKSGLDQWEAGDRSVKYVVDAKSSLLSEIQPGLIFYCREGRALVDSGRFRLILVNPYLQAGRNIEAEIAALEAKIKAEYEPVTSPVSKVEKLVTAPSNQRLDLSSLLGLNIQRL
;
A
#
# COMPACT_ATOMS: atom_id res chain seq x y z
N MET A 1 -23.31 82.10 -89.85
CA MET A 1 -22.88 80.74 -89.51
C MET A 1 -23.52 80.40 -88.15
N ASP A 2 -23.94 79.16 -87.91
CA ASP A 2 -24.65 78.78 -86.68
C ASP A 2 -23.73 78.85 -85.45
N PHE A 3 -24.19 79.46 -84.35
CA PHE A 3 -23.47 79.60 -83.07
C PHE A 3 -23.01 78.25 -82.53
N GLN A 4 -23.79 77.19 -82.76
CA GLN A 4 -23.45 75.83 -82.37
C GLN A 4 -22.16 75.33 -83.04
N ASN A 5 -21.93 75.71 -84.31
CA ASN A 5 -20.72 75.30 -85.04
C ASN A 5 -19.45 75.93 -84.46
N VAL A 6 -19.51 77.20 -84.01
CA VAL A 6 -18.37 77.87 -83.38
C VAL A 6 -18.02 77.24 -82.04
N LEU A 7 -19.04 76.92 -81.22
CA LEU A 7 -18.82 76.24 -79.94
C LEU A 7 -18.22 74.84 -80.12
N ASP A 8 -18.69 74.07 -81.10
CA ASP A 8 -18.17 72.73 -81.35
C ASP A 8 -16.76 72.77 -81.97
N ASP A 9 -16.44 73.80 -82.76
CA ASP A 9 -15.08 74.05 -83.24
C ASP A 9 -14.12 74.38 -82.09
N ASN A 10 -14.51 75.28 -81.19
CA ASN A 10 -13.74 75.61 -79.99
C ASN A 10 -13.51 74.38 -79.10
N LYS A 11 -14.53 73.53 -78.89
CA LYS A 11 -14.37 72.28 -78.14
C LYS A 11 -13.36 71.35 -78.80
N ARG A 12 -13.42 71.18 -80.12
CA ARG A 12 -12.45 70.38 -80.88
C ARG A 12 -11.04 70.95 -80.77
N GLN A 13 -10.91 72.27 -80.81
CA GLN A 13 -9.63 72.94 -80.69
C GLN A 13 -9.02 72.82 -79.29
N ILE A 14 -9.82 73.01 -78.24
CA ILE A 14 -9.42 72.78 -76.84
C ILE A 14 -9.01 71.31 -76.65
N ALA A 15 -9.79 70.36 -77.18
CA ALA A 15 -9.46 68.93 -77.10
C ALA A 15 -8.15 68.61 -77.83
N ARG A 16 -7.92 69.18 -79.03
CA ARG A 16 -6.68 69.01 -79.80
C ARG A 16 -5.48 69.63 -79.07
N ALA A 17 -5.63 70.82 -78.49
CA ALA A 17 -4.59 71.45 -77.66
C ALA A 17 -4.23 70.59 -76.44
N ARG A 18 -5.23 70.04 -75.74
CA ARG A 18 -5.02 69.12 -74.62
C ARG A 18 -4.29 67.85 -75.06
N GLN A 19 -4.71 67.23 -76.16
CA GLN A 19 -4.04 66.04 -76.70
C GLN A 19 -2.58 66.32 -77.07
N LEU A 20 -2.31 67.46 -77.72
CA LEU A 20 -0.95 67.87 -78.08
C LEU A 20 -0.10 68.17 -76.83
N ASN A 21 -0.67 68.77 -75.78
CA ASN A 21 0.03 68.98 -74.51
C ASN A 21 0.35 67.67 -73.79
N VAL A 22 -0.58 66.71 -73.78
CA VAL A 22 -0.34 65.36 -73.24
C VAL A 22 0.78 64.68 -74.01
N ARG A 23 0.76 64.79 -75.34
CA ARG A 23 1.78 64.25 -76.24
C ARG A 23 3.15 64.90 -76.03
N ALA A 24 3.20 66.21 -75.83
CA ALA A 24 4.43 66.94 -75.52
C ALA A 24 4.91 66.71 -74.07
N GLY A 25 4.03 66.26 -73.16
CA GLY A 25 4.34 66.10 -71.74
C GLY A 25 4.47 67.42 -70.98
N GLN A 26 4.06 68.52 -71.58
CA GLN A 26 4.13 69.87 -71.03
C GLN A 26 3.06 70.76 -71.69
N THR A 27 2.75 71.90 -71.09
CA THR A 27 1.79 72.86 -71.65
C THR A 27 2.47 73.69 -72.76
N VAL A 28 2.36 73.23 -74.01
CA VAL A 28 2.84 73.94 -75.22
C VAL A 28 1.76 74.88 -75.75
N PHE A 29 0.52 74.41 -75.77
CA PHE A 29 -0.65 75.16 -76.18
C PHE A 29 -1.44 75.62 -74.95
N PRO A 30 -1.76 76.91 -74.81
CA PRO A 30 -2.57 77.38 -73.70
C PRO A 30 -3.96 76.74 -73.78
N VAL A 31 -4.40 76.15 -72.66
CA VAL A 31 -5.75 75.59 -72.51
C VAL A 31 -6.43 76.43 -71.44
N MET A 32 -7.38 77.27 -71.84
CA MET A 32 -8.12 78.12 -70.91
C MET A 32 -8.83 77.28 -69.86
N SER A 33 -8.69 77.68 -68.61
CA SER A 33 -9.54 77.25 -67.51
C SER A 33 -10.99 77.71 -67.74
N GLU A 34 -11.93 77.15 -66.98
CA GLU A 34 -13.33 77.54 -67.08
C GLU A 34 -13.55 79.04 -66.81
N ALA A 35 -12.82 79.60 -65.83
CA ALA A 35 -12.88 81.02 -65.51
C ALA A 35 -12.31 81.90 -66.63
N GLU A 36 -11.15 81.55 -67.18
CA GLU A 36 -10.54 82.27 -68.32
C GLU A 36 -11.42 82.20 -69.56
N PHE A 37 -12.07 81.05 -69.81
CA PHE A 37 -12.98 80.89 -70.93
C PHE A 37 -14.23 81.76 -70.77
N VAL A 38 -14.81 81.85 -69.56
CA VAL A 38 -15.94 82.74 -69.25
C VAL A 38 -15.55 84.21 -69.43
N GLU A 39 -14.40 84.63 -68.92
CA GLU A 39 -13.89 86.00 -69.08
C GLU A 39 -13.64 86.35 -70.55
N TRP A 40 -13.09 85.41 -71.31
CA TRP A 40 -12.88 85.55 -72.74
C TRP A 40 -14.21 85.73 -73.49
N ILE A 41 -15.23 84.93 -73.18
CA ILE A 41 -16.59 85.08 -73.75
C ILE A 41 -17.19 86.45 -73.38
N ILE A 42 -17.09 86.88 -72.12
CA ILE A 42 -17.61 88.18 -71.67
C ILE A 42 -16.94 89.32 -72.46
N THR A 43 -15.63 89.23 -72.66
CA THR A 43 -14.87 90.23 -73.41
C THR A 43 -15.27 90.26 -74.88
N GLN A 44 -15.33 89.09 -75.54
CA GLN A 44 -15.66 88.99 -76.97
C GLN A 44 -17.14 89.23 -77.30
N SER A 45 -18.04 89.06 -76.32
CA SER A 45 -19.48 89.32 -76.47
C SER A 45 -19.87 90.79 -76.31
N ALA A 46 -18.93 91.69 -76.02
CA ALA A 46 -19.13 93.14 -75.92
C ALA A 46 -20.32 93.57 -75.03
N GLY A 47 -20.59 92.81 -73.96
CA GLY A 47 -21.69 93.08 -73.03
C GLY A 47 -23.08 92.59 -73.47
N ALA A 48 -23.16 91.70 -74.48
CA ALA A 48 -24.42 91.10 -74.90
C ALA A 48 -25.09 90.31 -73.77
N THR A 49 -26.37 90.60 -73.50
CA THR A 49 -27.15 89.93 -72.44
C THR A 49 -27.84 88.64 -72.88
N SER A 50 -27.76 88.27 -74.16
CA SER A 50 -28.24 86.99 -74.68
C SER A 50 -27.51 86.62 -75.98
N ILE A 51 -27.47 85.32 -76.30
CA ILE A 51 -26.83 84.79 -77.53
C ILE A 51 -27.40 85.46 -78.79
N ALA A 52 -28.71 85.75 -78.81
CA ALA A 52 -29.39 86.41 -79.92
C ALA A 52 -28.94 87.87 -80.17
N LYS A 53 -28.21 88.48 -79.22
CA LYS A 53 -27.70 89.85 -79.32
C LYS A 53 -26.22 89.92 -79.71
N ILE A 54 -25.58 88.79 -79.97
CA ILE A 54 -24.20 88.74 -80.46
C ILE A 54 -24.25 88.95 -81.97
N SER A 55 -23.74 90.10 -82.42
CA SER A 55 -23.83 90.56 -83.82
C SER A 55 -23.12 89.63 -84.80
N ASP A 56 -22.02 89.00 -84.36
CA ASP A 56 -21.21 88.09 -85.15
C ASP A 56 -20.69 86.93 -84.25
N PRO A 57 -21.24 85.71 -84.39
CA PRO A 57 -20.79 84.55 -83.62
C PRO A 57 -19.31 84.18 -83.84
N GLU A 58 -18.69 84.59 -84.95
CA GLU A 58 -17.28 84.27 -85.25
C GLU A 58 -16.29 84.97 -84.32
N THR A 59 -16.67 86.09 -83.68
CA THR A 59 -15.83 86.74 -82.66
C THR A 59 -15.61 85.86 -81.42
N LEU A 60 -16.46 84.84 -81.25
CA LEU A 60 -16.33 83.82 -80.20
C LEU A 60 -15.52 82.61 -80.64
N ARG A 61 -14.86 82.61 -81.81
CA ARG A 61 -13.92 81.55 -82.20
C ARG A 61 -12.56 81.74 -81.51
N LEU A 62 -12.02 80.67 -80.92
CA LEU A 62 -10.69 80.69 -80.33
C LEU A 62 -9.61 80.85 -81.42
N PRO A 63 -8.46 81.47 -81.12
CA PRO A 63 -7.35 81.58 -82.09
C PRO A 63 -6.87 80.20 -82.52
N SER A 64 -6.66 79.99 -83.83
CA SER A 64 -6.06 78.76 -84.39
C SER A 64 -4.78 78.35 -83.63
N LEU A 65 -4.56 77.05 -83.47
CA LEU A 65 -3.29 76.57 -82.89
C LEU A 65 -2.15 76.94 -83.84
N ASN A 66 -0.99 77.29 -83.30
CA ASN A 66 0.19 77.58 -84.11
C ASN A 66 0.65 76.29 -84.81
N GLU A 67 0.47 76.22 -86.13
CA GLU A 67 0.76 75.03 -86.93
C GLU A 67 2.26 74.66 -86.96
N GLU A 68 3.17 75.62 -86.77
CA GLU A 68 4.61 75.33 -86.64
C GLU A 68 4.88 74.56 -85.34
N LEU A 69 4.26 74.97 -84.23
CA LEU A 69 4.34 74.26 -82.94
C LEU A 69 3.62 72.90 -82.98
N VAL A 70 2.51 72.80 -83.71
CA VAL A 70 1.80 71.52 -83.90
C VAL A 70 2.72 70.54 -84.62
N THR A 71 3.35 70.97 -85.71
CA THR A 71 4.31 70.16 -86.48
C THR A 71 5.49 69.74 -85.60
N LEU A 72 6.08 70.67 -84.86
CA LEU A 72 7.18 70.38 -83.94
C LEU A 72 6.81 69.32 -82.88
N VAL A 73 5.64 69.45 -82.25
CA VAL A 73 5.18 68.47 -81.24
C VAL A 73 4.99 67.09 -81.86
N MET A 74 4.47 67.00 -83.09
CA MET A 74 4.27 65.74 -83.79
C MET A 74 5.61 65.09 -84.20
N ASP A 75 6.59 65.87 -84.64
CA ASP A 75 7.92 65.40 -85.04
C ASP A 75 8.76 64.96 -83.83
N GLU A 76 8.73 65.73 -82.74
CA GLU A 76 9.45 65.42 -81.51
C GLU A 76 8.85 64.25 -80.72
N ASN A 77 7.56 64.00 -80.92
CA ASN A 77 6.80 62.99 -80.22
C ASN A 77 5.98 62.17 -81.24
N PRO A 78 6.58 61.30 -82.05
CA PRO A 78 5.88 60.55 -83.09
C PRO A 78 4.95 59.47 -82.51
N ASP A 79 3.90 59.09 -83.25
CA ASP A 79 2.97 58.01 -82.83
C ASP A 79 3.61 56.63 -82.86
N GLN A 80 4.77 56.51 -83.50
CA GLN A 80 5.54 55.28 -83.61
C GLN A 80 7.02 55.59 -83.48
N ILE A 81 7.76 54.68 -82.84
CA ILE A 81 9.22 54.70 -82.81
C ILE A 81 9.77 53.35 -83.24
N GLU A 82 10.98 53.36 -83.78
CA GLU A 82 11.68 52.14 -84.14
C GLU A 82 12.43 51.59 -82.92
N VAL A 83 12.10 50.38 -82.51
CA VAL A 83 12.75 49.65 -81.43
C VAL A 83 13.20 48.31 -82.00
N PHE A 84 14.51 48.10 -82.11
CA PHE A 84 15.11 46.90 -82.73
C PHE A 84 14.60 46.56 -84.13
N GLY A 85 14.56 47.55 -85.02
CA GLY A 85 14.11 47.33 -86.40
C GLY A 85 12.60 47.09 -86.52
N THR A 86 11.84 47.23 -85.43
CA THR A 86 10.39 47.06 -85.40
C THR A 86 9.73 48.38 -85.05
N SER A 87 8.75 48.80 -85.84
CA SER A 87 7.93 49.97 -85.52
C SER A 87 6.96 49.63 -84.40
N VAL A 88 7.04 50.36 -83.29
CA VAL A 88 6.21 50.17 -82.10
C VAL A 88 5.40 51.44 -81.85
N ALA A 89 4.10 51.29 -81.59
CA ALA A 89 3.20 52.40 -81.29
C ALA A 89 3.52 53.02 -79.93
N VAL A 90 3.54 54.35 -79.89
CA VAL A 90 3.71 55.14 -78.66
C VAL A 90 2.35 55.56 -78.13
N GLU A 91 2.08 55.21 -76.88
CA GLU A 91 0.88 55.61 -76.17
C GLU A 91 1.16 56.82 -75.27
N TYR A 92 0.40 57.89 -75.48
CA TYR A 92 0.45 59.10 -74.66
C TYR A 92 -0.71 59.12 -73.67
N ARG A 93 -0.40 58.87 -72.39
CA ARG A 93 -1.40 58.78 -71.33
C ARG A 93 -1.69 60.16 -70.70
N ALA A 94 -2.96 60.43 -70.47
CA ALA A 94 -3.39 61.67 -69.80
C ALA A 94 -2.81 61.75 -68.37
N PRO A 95 -2.43 62.95 -67.88
CA PRO A 95 -1.91 63.15 -66.54
C PRO A 95 -2.85 62.64 -65.45
N TYR A 96 -2.28 62.08 -64.39
CA TYR A 96 -3.00 61.71 -63.18
C TYR A 96 -2.63 62.67 -62.05
N TYR A 97 -3.63 63.35 -61.47
CA TYR A 97 -3.45 64.42 -60.48
C TYR A 97 -2.37 65.45 -60.87
N GLY A 98 -2.34 65.85 -62.14
CA GLY A 98 -1.39 66.84 -62.66
C GLY A 98 0.02 66.31 -62.93
N THR A 99 0.30 65.04 -62.62
CA THR A 99 1.59 64.40 -62.94
C THR A 99 1.54 63.83 -64.35
N MET A 100 2.45 64.28 -65.22
CA MET A 100 2.59 63.78 -66.59
C MET A 100 3.21 62.39 -66.58
N TYR A 101 2.60 61.46 -67.31
CA TYR A 101 3.20 60.14 -67.53
C TYR A 101 4.28 60.20 -68.61
N ALA A 102 5.29 59.34 -68.46
CA ALA A 102 6.18 59.03 -69.58
C ALA A 102 5.37 58.43 -70.75
N PRO A 103 5.72 58.75 -72.00
CA PRO A 103 5.21 58.03 -73.17
C PRO A 103 5.46 56.54 -72.99
N HIS A 104 4.49 55.72 -73.34
CA HIS A 104 4.51 54.29 -73.07
C HIS A 104 4.61 53.50 -74.37
N ILE A 105 5.42 52.45 -74.39
CA ILE A 105 5.41 51.46 -75.47
C ILE A 105 5.19 50.07 -74.89
N SER A 106 4.42 49.25 -75.60
CA SER A 106 4.30 47.82 -75.30
C SER A 106 5.05 47.03 -76.36
N LEU A 107 6.07 46.28 -75.95
CA LEU A 107 6.85 45.49 -76.90
C LEU A 107 6.01 44.31 -77.41
N PRO A 108 5.94 44.10 -78.73
CA PRO A 108 5.22 42.98 -79.30
C PRO A 108 5.90 41.65 -78.95
N GLU A 109 5.11 40.56 -78.98
CA GLU A 109 5.57 39.20 -78.70
C GLU A 109 6.88 38.84 -79.43
N SER A 110 6.99 39.23 -80.71
CA SER A 110 8.15 38.95 -81.55
C SER A 110 9.48 39.47 -81.00
N LEU A 111 9.47 40.55 -80.21
CA LEU A 111 10.67 41.12 -79.58
C LEU A 111 10.97 40.52 -78.21
N VAL A 112 10.01 39.81 -77.60
CA VAL A 112 10.11 39.36 -76.21
C VAL A 112 10.34 37.85 -76.10
N VAL A 113 9.79 37.06 -77.03
CA VAL A 113 9.98 35.61 -77.09
C VAL A 113 11.45 35.23 -77.22
N ASN A 114 11.80 34.01 -76.80
CA ASN A 114 13.16 33.49 -76.83
C ASN A 114 14.18 34.40 -76.11
N ASN A 115 13.74 35.07 -75.04
CA ASN A 115 14.53 36.04 -74.27
C ASN A 115 14.97 37.28 -75.07
N GLY A 116 14.22 37.68 -76.10
CA GLY A 116 14.54 38.86 -76.92
C GLY A 116 14.61 40.17 -76.12
N TRP A 117 13.93 40.25 -74.97
CA TRP A 117 14.02 41.36 -74.03
C TRP A 117 15.44 41.62 -73.49
N LEU A 118 16.35 40.63 -73.52
CA LEU A 118 17.75 40.84 -73.17
C LEU A 118 18.48 41.77 -74.13
N ASN A 119 18.00 41.85 -75.38
CA ASN A 119 18.58 42.70 -76.40
C ASN A 119 18.22 44.17 -76.21
N LEU A 120 17.29 44.52 -75.30
CA LEU A 120 17.01 45.91 -74.93
C LEU A 120 18.31 46.67 -74.66
N PRO A 121 18.42 47.97 -74.98
CA PRO A 121 19.63 48.70 -74.63
C PRO A 121 19.72 48.84 -73.10
N ASP A 122 20.93 49.05 -72.59
CA ASP A 122 21.10 49.43 -71.18
C ASP A 122 20.74 50.90 -70.96
N ASP A 123 20.89 51.74 -72.00
CA ASP A 123 20.42 53.12 -72.01
C ASP A 123 18.90 53.20 -72.20
N ALA A 124 18.27 54.17 -71.56
CA ALA A 124 16.83 54.39 -71.71
C ALA A 124 16.44 54.84 -73.13
N ILE A 125 15.30 54.33 -73.62
CA ILE A 125 14.74 54.73 -74.93
C ILE A 125 14.18 56.14 -74.83
N ARG A 126 14.47 56.97 -75.84
CA ARG A 126 14.03 58.37 -75.92
C ARG A 126 13.24 58.63 -77.21
N LEU A 127 12.22 59.47 -77.11
CA LEU A 127 11.62 60.12 -78.27
C LEU A 127 12.59 61.14 -78.88
N PRO A 128 12.42 61.58 -80.15
CA PRO A 128 13.25 62.61 -80.75
C PRO A 128 13.34 63.92 -79.94
N GLY A 129 12.26 64.31 -79.26
CA GLY A 129 12.23 65.44 -78.32
C GLY A 129 12.94 65.19 -76.97
N GLY A 130 13.59 64.05 -76.78
CA GLY A 130 14.39 63.71 -75.60
C GLY A 130 13.65 63.09 -74.42
N ARG A 131 12.32 63.00 -74.46
CA ARG A 131 11.49 62.37 -73.42
C ARG A 131 11.80 60.87 -73.29
N LEU A 132 11.97 60.43 -72.04
CA LEU A 132 12.17 59.02 -71.69
C LEU A 132 10.88 58.22 -71.90
N VAL A 133 11.02 57.04 -72.50
CA VAL A 133 9.91 56.13 -72.80
C VAL A 133 9.83 55.03 -71.74
N ASP A 134 8.64 54.80 -71.21
CA ASP A 134 8.30 53.66 -70.35
C ASP A 134 8.02 52.43 -71.21
N VAL A 135 8.83 51.37 -71.03
CA VAL A 135 8.75 50.16 -71.84
C VAL A 135 8.04 49.08 -71.06
N SER A 136 7.03 48.44 -71.65
CA SER A 136 6.36 47.29 -71.04
C SER A 136 6.32 46.05 -71.92
N PHE A 137 6.28 44.89 -71.26
CA PHE A 137 6.02 43.60 -71.91
C PHE A 137 5.63 42.53 -70.89
N SER A 138 4.98 41.48 -71.38
CA SER A 138 4.77 40.22 -70.65
C SER A 138 5.75 39.17 -71.16
N ILE A 139 6.15 38.22 -70.32
CA ILE A 139 7.06 37.13 -70.70
C ILE A 139 6.34 35.78 -70.63
N ARG A 140 6.88 34.76 -71.30
CA ARG A 140 6.41 33.38 -71.14
C ARG A 140 7.13 32.69 -69.98
N VAL A 141 6.37 32.03 -69.11
CA VAL A 141 6.85 31.16 -68.03
C VAL A 141 6.27 29.77 -68.27
N SER A 142 7.14 28.77 -68.43
CA SER A 142 6.74 27.36 -68.59
C SER A 142 5.76 27.09 -69.75
N GLY A 143 5.95 27.80 -70.87
CA GLY A 143 5.15 27.63 -72.09
C GLY A 143 3.90 28.50 -72.18
N SER A 144 3.48 29.14 -71.08
CA SER A 144 2.31 30.03 -71.01
C SER A 144 2.73 31.48 -70.78
N TRP A 145 1.89 32.43 -71.15
CA TRP A 145 2.10 33.84 -70.81
C TRP A 145 1.98 34.06 -69.30
N SER A 146 2.94 34.77 -68.71
CA SER A 146 2.83 35.25 -67.34
C SER A 146 1.68 36.26 -67.26
N SER A 147 0.92 36.22 -66.15
CA SER A 147 0.00 37.30 -65.80
C SER A 147 0.72 38.60 -65.47
N ASP A 148 2.02 38.51 -65.16
CA ASP A 148 2.82 39.65 -64.76
C ASP A 148 3.29 40.44 -65.99
N THR A 149 3.03 41.74 -65.95
CA THR A 149 3.54 42.70 -66.93
C THR A 149 4.67 43.48 -66.28
N PHE A 150 5.82 43.50 -66.95
CA PHE A 150 6.99 44.24 -66.52
C PHE A 150 6.97 45.58 -67.23
N SER A 151 7.18 46.68 -66.49
CA SER A 151 7.26 48.01 -67.07
C SER A 151 8.31 48.86 -66.36
N GLY A 152 9.08 49.64 -67.11
CA GLY A 152 10.04 50.55 -66.54
C GLY A 152 10.68 51.48 -67.56
N ILE A 153 11.19 52.60 -67.05
CA ILE A 153 12.00 53.57 -67.82
C ILE A 153 13.49 53.19 -67.76
N ASP A 154 13.95 52.68 -66.62
CA ASP A 154 15.30 52.13 -66.45
C ASP A 154 15.32 50.68 -66.94
N LEU A 155 15.99 50.46 -68.07
CA LEU A 155 16.01 49.16 -68.73
C LEU A 155 16.96 48.18 -68.06
N VAL A 156 17.96 48.64 -67.31
CA VAL A 156 18.84 47.77 -66.52
C VAL A 156 18.04 47.18 -65.36
N ASP A 157 17.31 48.01 -64.63
CA ASP A 157 16.44 47.57 -63.55
C ASP A 157 15.32 46.67 -64.06
N LEU A 158 14.71 47.02 -65.20
CA LEU A 158 13.66 46.21 -65.82
C LEU A 158 14.18 44.79 -66.18
N LYS A 159 15.37 44.70 -66.80
CA LYS A 159 16.02 43.41 -67.10
C LYS A 159 16.30 42.61 -65.83
N GLU A 160 16.77 43.26 -64.77
CA GLU A 160 17.06 42.59 -63.50
C GLU A 160 15.79 42.08 -62.81
N GLN A 161 14.69 42.84 -62.86
CA GLN A 161 13.37 42.39 -62.37
C GLN A 161 12.89 41.14 -63.11
N VAL A 162 12.97 41.14 -64.44
CA VAL A 162 12.58 39.99 -65.27
C VAL A 162 13.46 38.77 -64.97
N LYS A 163 14.78 38.96 -64.88
CA LYS A 163 15.74 37.91 -64.49
C LYS A 163 15.39 37.30 -63.14
N ASN A 164 15.13 38.13 -62.12
CA ASN A 164 14.82 37.67 -60.77
C ASN A 164 13.50 36.90 -60.73
N HIS A 165 12.48 37.40 -61.41
CA HIS A 165 11.20 36.70 -61.54
C HIS A 165 11.35 35.32 -62.20
N LEU A 166 12.07 35.23 -63.32
CA LEU A 166 12.31 33.96 -64.01
C LEU A 166 13.15 32.97 -63.18
N ASN A 167 14.19 33.45 -62.49
CA ASN A 167 15.01 32.61 -61.61
C ASN A 167 14.23 32.15 -60.36
N GLU A 168 13.30 32.96 -59.84
CA GLU A 168 12.40 32.59 -58.76
C GLU A 168 11.36 31.56 -59.19
N ASN A 169 10.84 31.67 -60.41
CA ASN A 169 9.94 30.65 -60.95
C ASN A 169 10.65 29.29 -61.06
N GLN A 170 11.92 29.26 -61.47
CA GLN A 170 12.72 28.02 -61.43
C GLN A 170 12.82 27.44 -60.01
N TRP A 171 13.04 28.29 -59.00
CA TRP A 171 13.06 27.86 -57.59
C TRP A 171 11.71 27.26 -57.15
N ASN A 172 10.61 27.92 -57.48
CA ASN A 172 9.27 27.49 -57.10
C ASN A 172 8.87 26.17 -57.79
N MET A 173 9.37 25.93 -59.01
CA MET A 173 9.15 24.69 -59.76
C MET A 173 10.13 23.56 -59.42
N TRP A 174 11.14 23.82 -58.59
CA TRP A 174 12.13 22.81 -58.20
C TRP A 174 11.51 21.76 -57.28
N THR A 175 11.07 20.65 -57.88
CA THR A 175 10.40 19.54 -57.18
C THR A 175 11.36 18.42 -56.80
N THR A 176 12.53 18.35 -57.45
CA THR A 176 13.55 17.31 -57.24
C THR A 176 14.54 17.66 -56.12
N LYS A 177 14.04 18.19 -55.00
CA LYS A 177 14.88 18.55 -53.85
C LYS A 177 15.47 17.28 -53.21
N PRO A 178 16.79 17.23 -52.93
CA PRO A 178 17.40 16.12 -52.20
C PRO A 178 16.71 15.83 -50.86
N THR A 179 16.70 14.57 -50.46
CA THR A 179 16.14 14.18 -49.16
C THR A 179 17.14 14.52 -48.05
N ILE A 180 16.67 15.22 -47.01
CA ILE A 180 17.45 15.53 -45.81
C ILE A 180 17.06 14.54 -44.71
N VAL A 181 18.03 13.80 -44.17
CA VAL A 181 17.80 12.82 -43.10
C VAL A 181 17.48 13.56 -41.79
N LEU A 182 16.32 13.29 -41.19
CA LEU A 182 15.92 13.91 -39.94
C LEU A 182 16.66 13.29 -38.73
N PRO A 183 17.05 14.07 -37.71
CA PRO A 183 17.73 13.54 -36.53
C PRO A 183 16.76 12.71 -35.68
N ASP A 184 17.20 11.53 -35.25
CA ASP A 184 16.50 10.74 -34.26
C ASP A 184 16.88 11.22 -32.84
N ILE A 185 16.00 12.01 -32.22
CA ILE A 185 16.22 12.56 -30.88
C ILE A 185 16.36 11.51 -29.77
N THR A 186 16.01 10.25 -30.03
CA THR A 186 16.19 9.15 -29.06
C THR A 186 17.59 8.56 -29.08
N ASN A 187 18.39 8.89 -30.10
CA ASN A 187 19.78 8.50 -30.25
C ASN A 187 20.71 9.61 -29.72
N ASP A 188 21.52 9.29 -28.71
CA ASP A 188 22.45 10.24 -28.09
C ASP A 188 23.47 10.81 -29.09
N ASN A 189 23.80 10.04 -30.14
CA ASN A 189 24.73 10.43 -31.22
C ASN A 189 24.05 11.14 -32.38
N ALA A 190 22.76 11.51 -32.27
CA ALA A 190 22.09 12.26 -33.33
C ALA A 190 22.78 13.61 -33.56
N VAL A 191 22.95 13.97 -34.83
CA VAL A 191 23.56 15.23 -35.25
C VAL A 191 22.69 15.86 -36.33
N ILE A 192 22.70 17.19 -36.41
CA ILE A 192 22.13 17.90 -37.56
C ILE A 192 23.06 17.68 -38.76
N PRO A 193 22.56 17.15 -39.89
CA PRO A 193 23.35 16.98 -41.11
C PRO A 193 24.06 18.26 -41.55
N GLU A 194 25.10 18.12 -42.36
CA GLU A 194 25.71 19.27 -43.04
C GLU A 194 24.73 19.90 -44.04
N ILE A 195 24.98 21.17 -44.38
CA ILE A 195 24.17 21.90 -45.36
C ILE A 195 24.33 21.22 -46.71
N ILE A 196 23.22 20.85 -47.34
CA ILE A 196 23.21 20.26 -48.67
C ILE A 196 23.07 21.39 -49.69
N ALA A 197 24.03 21.54 -50.59
CA ALA A 197 23.93 22.44 -51.73
C ALA A 197 23.56 21.63 -52.98
N ASP A 198 22.54 22.07 -53.72
CA ASP A 198 22.13 21.42 -54.97
C ASP A 198 21.67 22.46 -55.99
N ASP A 199 21.88 22.21 -57.28
CA ASP A 199 21.46 23.14 -58.32
C ASP A 199 19.97 22.95 -58.68
N TYR A 200 19.22 24.05 -58.69
CA TYR A 200 17.79 24.01 -59.02
C TYR A 200 17.50 24.49 -60.45
N GLY A 201 18.53 24.91 -61.18
CA GLY A 201 18.42 25.43 -62.52
C GLY A 201 19.59 26.30 -62.93
N ARG A 202 19.39 27.07 -64.00
CA ARG A 202 20.41 27.98 -64.54
C ARG A 202 19.84 29.38 -64.68
N CYS A 203 20.65 30.37 -64.35
CA CYS A 203 20.29 31.76 -64.51
C CYS A 203 19.94 32.05 -65.97
N VAL A 204 18.75 32.61 -66.22
CA VAL A 204 18.25 32.86 -67.58
C VAL A 204 19.11 33.84 -68.40
N VAL A 205 19.96 34.64 -67.73
CA VAL A 205 20.84 35.62 -68.36
C VAL A 205 22.27 35.11 -68.47
N THR A 206 22.85 34.64 -67.37
CA THR A 206 24.28 34.31 -67.30
C THR A 206 24.57 32.84 -67.57
N ASN A 207 23.55 31.99 -67.65
CA ASN A 207 23.63 30.54 -67.79
C ASN A 207 24.47 29.85 -66.68
N ARG A 208 24.73 30.54 -65.56
CA ARG A 208 25.39 29.97 -64.38
C ARG A 208 24.39 29.17 -63.55
N TYR A 209 24.88 28.13 -62.88
CA TYR A 209 24.07 27.34 -61.95
C TYR A 209 23.52 28.20 -60.82
N LEU A 210 22.25 27.97 -60.48
CA LEU A 210 21.58 28.54 -59.32
C LEU A 210 21.47 27.46 -58.27
N PHE A 211 21.93 27.75 -57.05
CA PHE A 211 22.00 26.78 -55.96
C PHE A 211 20.91 27.04 -54.91
N GLY A 212 20.33 25.94 -54.45
CA GLY A 212 19.50 25.86 -53.27
C GLY A 212 20.27 25.20 -52.14
N TYR A 213 20.03 25.66 -50.92
CA TYR A 213 20.69 25.13 -49.74
C TYR A 213 19.68 24.55 -48.77
N GLY A 214 19.88 23.28 -48.41
CA GLY A 214 19.01 22.48 -47.57
C GLY A 214 19.60 22.26 -46.19
N THR A 215 18.78 22.43 -45.16
CA THR A 215 19.09 22.09 -43.77
C THR A 215 17.84 21.60 -43.04
N ILE A 216 17.96 21.38 -41.74
CA ILE A 216 16.84 21.02 -40.87
C ILE A 216 16.46 22.24 -40.04
N ARG A 217 15.16 22.49 -39.95
CA ARG A 217 14.58 23.52 -39.08
C ARG A 217 13.78 22.87 -37.97
N SER A 218 14.04 23.28 -36.73
CA SER A 218 13.19 22.98 -35.59
C SER A 218 11.94 23.85 -35.62
N THR A 219 10.78 23.23 -35.47
CA THR A 219 9.49 23.92 -35.32
C THR A 219 8.86 23.48 -33.99
N THR A 220 8.59 24.44 -33.14
CA THR A 220 7.82 24.25 -31.90
C THR A 220 6.41 24.74 -32.15
N SER A 221 5.44 23.84 -32.01
CA SER A 221 4.03 24.23 -32.06
C SER A 221 3.64 24.90 -30.75
N SER A 222 2.83 25.96 -30.80
CA SER A 222 2.24 26.56 -29.58
C SER A 222 1.35 25.58 -28.81
N TRP A 223 0.86 24.53 -29.46
CA TRP A 223 -0.03 23.51 -28.89
C TRP A 223 0.68 22.25 -28.43
N ASN A 224 1.96 22.06 -28.80
CA ASN A 224 2.75 20.89 -28.44
C ASN A 224 4.16 21.32 -28.07
N SER A 225 4.55 21.07 -26.82
CA SER A 225 5.89 21.36 -26.30
C SER A 225 7.00 20.52 -26.95
N SER A 226 6.64 19.57 -27.82
CA SER A 226 7.60 18.74 -28.55
C SER A 226 8.15 19.46 -29.78
N VAL A 227 9.48 19.50 -29.90
CA VAL A 227 10.17 19.98 -31.10
C VAL A 227 9.90 19.02 -32.26
N THR A 228 9.46 19.56 -33.39
CA THR A 228 9.36 18.83 -34.65
C THR A 228 10.45 19.28 -35.61
N TRP A 229 11.03 18.34 -36.36
CA TRP A 229 12.15 18.59 -37.27
C TRP A 229 11.68 18.47 -38.71
N ASN A 230 11.88 19.51 -39.51
CA ASN A 230 11.44 19.56 -40.90
C ASN A 230 12.62 19.94 -41.81
N ALA A 231 12.65 19.38 -43.02
CA ALA A 231 13.56 19.83 -44.07
C ALA A 231 13.21 21.27 -44.49
N TYR A 232 14.23 22.11 -44.59
CA TYR A 232 14.11 23.52 -44.98
C TYR A 232 15.08 23.82 -46.12
N TRP A 233 14.61 24.55 -47.12
CA TRP A 233 15.38 24.92 -48.30
C TRP A 233 15.28 26.43 -48.54
N THR A 234 16.40 27.09 -48.78
CA THR A 234 16.47 28.52 -49.16
C THR A 234 17.49 28.75 -50.28
N ARG A 235 17.40 29.91 -50.93
CA ARG A 235 18.37 30.41 -51.91
C ARG A 235 19.55 31.13 -51.24
N ASP A 236 19.44 31.52 -49.98
CA ASP A 236 20.45 32.30 -49.26
C ASP A 236 21.33 31.41 -48.37
N TRP A 237 22.64 31.42 -48.64
CA TRP A 237 23.64 30.72 -47.86
C TRP A 237 23.68 31.16 -46.38
N LYS A 238 23.56 32.46 -46.10
CA LYS A 238 23.64 32.97 -44.73
C LYS A 238 22.42 32.55 -43.91
N GLU A 239 21.26 32.53 -44.54
CA GLU A 239 20.02 32.10 -43.90
C GLU A 239 20.08 30.62 -43.51
N VAL A 240 20.54 29.73 -44.41
CA VAL A 240 20.65 28.30 -44.12
C VAL A 240 21.68 28.00 -43.02
N GLU A 241 22.78 28.75 -42.96
CA GLU A 241 23.79 28.64 -41.90
C GLU A 241 23.21 29.01 -40.54
N GLN A 242 22.47 30.12 -40.47
CA GLN A 242 21.82 30.56 -39.25
C GLN A 242 20.80 29.50 -38.76
N ILE A 243 19.94 29.02 -39.66
CA ILE A 243 18.93 28.01 -39.31
C ILE A 243 19.59 26.71 -38.83
N ARG A 244 20.70 26.28 -39.47
CA ARG A 244 21.45 25.11 -39.01
C ARG A 244 22.03 25.30 -37.61
N ALA A 245 22.61 26.46 -37.33
CA ALA A 245 23.18 26.76 -36.02
C ALA A 245 22.09 26.72 -34.92
N GLU A 246 20.92 27.30 -35.18
CA GLU A 246 19.76 27.25 -34.28
C GLU A 246 19.28 25.80 -34.07
N ALA A 247 19.18 25.02 -35.15
CA ALA A 247 18.78 23.60 -35.09
C ALA A 247 19.76 22.75 -34.24
N VAL A 248 21.06 23.01 -34.30
CA VAL A 248 22.05 22.30 -33.47
C VAL A 248 21.82 22.58 -31.98
N ILE A 249 21.56 23.85 -31.62
CA ILE A 249 21.29 24.24 -30.22
C ILE A 249 20.01 23.57 -29.71
N GLU A 250 18.94 23.59 -30.52
CA GLU A 250 17.67 22.96 -30.14
C GLU A 250 17.77 21.43 -30.05
N LEU A 251 18.63 20.78 -30.84
CA LEU A 251 18.82 19.34 -30.77
C LEU A 251 19.43 18.92 -29.42
N GLU A 252 20.43 19.66 -28.94
CA GLU A 252 21.06 19.38 -27.65
C GLU A 252 20.06 19.61 -26.49
N LYS A 253 19.23 20.65 -26.55
CA LYS A 253 18.13 20.83 -25.57
C LYS A 253 17.13 19.68 -25.61
N ALA A 254 16.75 19.24 -26.81
CA ALA A 254 15.79 18.14 -26.98
C ALA A 254 16.34 16.83 -26.39
N LYS A 255 17.62 16.50 -26.61
CA LYS A 255 18.28 15.31 -26.02
C LYS A 255 18.23 15.34 -24.49
N VAL A 256 18.55 16.47 -23.87
CA VAL A 256 18.50 16.64 -22.41
C VAL A 256 17.09 16.41 -21.89
N ASN A 257 16.07 16.98 -22.55
CA ASN A 257 14.67 16.82 -22.15
C ASN A 257 14.19 15.36 -22.29
N VAL A 258 14.55 14.68 -23.38
CA VAL A 258 14.22 13.25 -23.58
C VAL A 258 14.83 12.39 -22.46
N LYS A 259 16.09 12.66 -22.09
CA LYS A 259 16.76 11.96 -21.00
C LYS A 259 16.09 12.21 -19.65
N LEU A 260 15.77 13.47 -19.33
CA LEU A 260 15.05 13.83 -18.10
C LEU A 260 13.67 13.16 -18.03
N GLU A 261 12.93 13.11 -19.14
CA GLU A 261 11.62 12.47 -19.18
C GLU A 261 11.71 10.93 -19.07
N ARG A 262 12.73 10.31 -19.69
CA ARG A 262 13.04 8.88 -19.46
C ARG A 262 13.34 8.60 -17.99
N ASP A 263 14.20 9.39 -17.37
CA ASP A 263 14.54 9.25 -15.95
C ASP A 263 13.30 9.42 -15.07
N ARG A 264 12.45 10.41 -15.40
CA ARG A 264 11.18 10.65 -14.71
C ARG A 264 10.25 9.45 -14.80
N GLN A 265 10.03 8.92 -16.00
CA GLN A 265 9.21 7.73 -16.22
C GLN A 265 9.76 6.51 -15.48
N ALA A 266 11.07 6.28 -15.52
CA ALA A 266 11.72 5.16 -14.82
C ALA A 266 11.54 5.25 -13.28
N ILE A 267 11.65 6.45 -12.70
CA ILE A 267 11.42 6.67 -11.26
C ILE A 267 9.95 6.44 -10.90
N GLN A 268 9.02 6.95 -11.71
CA GLN A 268 7.59 6.76 -11.50
C GLN A 268 7.22 5.28 -11.55
N GLN A 269 7.73 4.55 -12.55
CA GLN A 269 7.52 3.11 -12.66
C GLN A 269 8.08 2.35 -11.45
N ARG A 270 9.30 2.67 -10.99
CA ARG A 270 9.88 2.07 -9.78
C ARG A 270 9.04 2.28 -8.52
N ALA A 271 8.49 3.48 -8.35
CA ALA A 271 7.63 3.81 -7.22
C ALA A 271 6.29 3.06 -7.30
N GLU A 272 5.70 2.94 -8.50
CA GLU A 272 4.46 2.18 -8.71
C GLU A 272 4.67 0.67 -8.44
N THR A 273 5.78 0.09 -8.90
CA THR A 273 6.14 -1.31 -8.60
C THR A 273 6.29 -1.51 -7.10
N ALA A 274 7.04 -0.65 -6.40
CA ALA A 274 7.19 -0.75 -4.94
C ALA A 274 5.83 -0.66 -4.22
N ARG A 275 4.91 0.19 -4.71
CA ARG A 275 3.55 0.30 -4.17
C ARG A 275 2.74 -0.97 -4.35
N GLN A 276 2.80 -1.58 -5.53
CA GLN A 276 2.11 -2.86 -5.81
C GLN A 276 2.64 -3.98 -4.91
N GLU A 277 3.96 -4.16 -4.87
CA GLU A 277 4.60 -5.16 -3.99
C GLU A 277 4.26 -4.92 -2.52
N PHE A 278 4.17 -3.65 -2.09
CA PHE A 278 3.80 -3.30 -0.73
C PHE A 278 2.36 -3.68 -0.40
N ARG A 279 1.41 -3.45 -1.34
CA ARG A 279 0.00 -3.82 -1.14
C ARG A 279 -0.17 -5.33 -0.98
N GLU A 280 0.54 -6.10 -1.78
CA GLU A 280 0.57 -7.56 -1.66
C GLU A 280 1.18 -7.99 -0.31
N CYS A 281 2.33 -7.40 0.06
CA CYS A 281 2.96 -7.64 1.35
C CYS A 281 1.99 -7.33 2.52
N TYR A 282 1.29 -6.19 2.44
CA TYR A 282 0.33 -5.76 3.45
C TYR A 282 -0.85 -6.73 3.56
N SER A 283 -1.46 -7.10 2.44
CA SER A 283 -2.57 -8.06 2.40
C SER A 283 -2.19 -9.40 3.02
N ASN A 284 -0.96 -9.85 2.83
CA ASN A 284 -0.51 -11.16 3.29
C ASN A 284 -0.09 -11.17 4.77
N PHE A 285 0.49 -10.08 5.27
CA PHE A 285 1.17 -10.10 6.57
C PHE A 285 0.62 -9.16 7.63
N TYR A 286 -0.27 -8.21 7.30
CA TYR A 286 -0.72 -7.19 8.27
C TYR A 286 -1.35 -7.78 9.56
N TYR A 287 -2.12 -8.86 9.44
CA TYR A 287 -2.76 -9.56 10.56
C TYR A 287 -1.91 -10.68 11.15
N SER A 288 -0.62 -10.76 10.81
CA SER A 288 0.27 -11.76 11.40
C SER A 288 0.52 -11.47 12.88
N ASP A 289 0.48 -12.52 13.70
CA ASP A 289 0.87 -12.47 15.11
C ASP A 289 2.29 -11.94 15.31
N ALA A 290 3.17 -12.13 14.31
CA ALA A 290 4.54 -11.62 14.32
C ALA A 290 4.63 -10.09 14.44
N LEU A 291 3.61 -9.37 13.95
CA LEU A 291 3.57 -7.91 13.94
C LEU A 291 2.65 -7.34 15.02
N SER A 292 1.76 -8.15 15.60
CA SER A 292 0.69 -7.70 16.49
C SER A 292 1.21 -6.87 17.67
N GLY A 293 0.72 -5.63 17.81
CA GLY A 293 1.07 -4.72 18.90
C GLY A 293 2.46 -4.08 18.79
N THR A 294 3.15 -4.21 17.65
CA THR A 294 4.48 -3.63 17.43
C THR A 294 4.41 -2.26 16.74
N GLU A 295 5.45 -1.44 16.95
CA GLU A 295 5.62 -0.18 16.20
C GLU A 295 5.77 -0.41 14.69
N LEU A 296 6.31 -1.58 14.29
CA LEU A 296 6.41 -1.97 12.89
C LEU A 296 5.04 -2.15 12.24
N GLN A 297 4.05 -2.73 12.95
CA GLN A 297 2.68 -2.84 12.46
C GLN A 297 2.05 -1.47 12.20
N ARG A 298 2.28 -0.50 13.10
CA ARG A 298 1.80 0.88 12.94
C ARG A 298 2.42 1.54 11.71
N ARG A 299 3.75 1.48 11.58
CA ARG A 299 4.45 2.00 10.38
C ARG A 299 4.00 1.32 9.09
N PHE A 300 3.71 0.03 9.13
CA PHE A 300 3.22 -0.74 7.99
C PHE A 300 1.81 -0.31 7.56
N TYR A 301 0.92 -0.08 8.54
CA TYR A 301 -0.40 0.53 8.33
C TYR A 301 -0.32 1.95 7.77
N ASP A 302 0.43 2.83 8.43
CA ASP A 302 0.56 4.24 8.04
C ASP A 302 1.10 4.35 6.60
N ARG A 303 2.08 3.51 6.24
CA ARG A 303 2.62 3.47 4.87
C ARG A 303 1.59 3.03 3.84
N TYR A 304 0.70 2.08 4.16
CA TYR A 304 -0.36 1.63 3.24
C TYR A 304 -1.32 2.77 2.86
N TYR A 305 -1.67 3.62 3.84
CA TYR A 305 -2.59 4.74 3.66
C TYR A 305 -1.92 6.05 3.27
N THR A 306 -0.58 6.08 3.18
CA THR A 306 0.16 7.27 2.74
C THR A 306 -0.16 7.59 1.27
N SER A 307 -0.39 8.87 0.97
CA SER A 307 -0.65 9.34 -0.39
C SER A 307 0.55 9.12 -1.32
N PHE A 308 0.25 8.78 -2.58
CA PHE A 308 1.29 8.61 -3.59
C PHE A 308 1.81 9.99 -4.03
N PRO A 309 3.12 10.27 -3.93
CA PRO A 309 3.66 11.58 -4.28
C PRO A 309 3.52 11.90 -5.77
N SER A 310 3.41 13.19 -6.10
CA SER A 310 3.34 13.67 -7.50
C SER A 310 4.67 14.19 -8.04
N ASP A 311 5.64 14.50 -7.16
CA ASP A 311 6.95 15.01 -7.52
C ASP A 311 8.04 13.93 -7.51
N LEU A 312 9.11 14.14 -8.30
CA LEU A 312 10.17 13.15 -8.48
C LEU A 312 10.97 12.84 -7.21
N ALA A 313 11.21 13.84 -6.36
CA ALA A 313 11.94 13.64 -5.11
C ALA A 313 11.09 12.82 -4.13
N GLY A 314 9.79 13.13 -4.05
CA GLY A 314 8.79 12.37 -3.34
C GLY A 314 8.72 10.91 -3.80
N LEU A 315 8.65 10.66 -5.11
CA LEU A 315 8.61 9.30 -5.67
C LEU A 315 9.87 8.48 -5.35
N LYS A 316 11.07 9.07 -5.46
CA LYS A 316 12.32 8.39 -5.09
C LYS A 316 12.33 7.98 -3.61
N ARG A 317 11.95 8.91 -2.73
CA ARG A 317 11.88 8.66 -1.28
C ARG A 317 10.83 7.60 -0.95
N TYR A 318 9.64 7.70 -1.55
CA TYR A 318 8.55 6.75 -1.39
C TYR A 318 8.97 5.33 -1.76
N ALA A 319 9.58 5.14 -2.93
CA ALA A 319 10.01 3.81 -3.39
C ALA A 319 11.04 3.18 -2.43
N LYS A 320 11.98 3.97 -1.91
CA LYS A 320 13.00 3.51 -0.97
C LYS A 320 12.37 3.10 0.37
N GLU A 321 11.68 4.02 1.04
CA GLU A 321 11.11 3.77 2.37
C GLU A 321 10.09 2.63 2.37
N THR A 322 9.33 2.48 1.27
CA THR A 322 8.38 1.38 1.08
C THR A 322 9.09 0.03 1.05
N LYS A 323 10.21 -0.07 0.33
CA LYS A 323 11.04 -1.29 0.29
C LYS A 323 11.71 -1.58 1.63
N ASP A 324 12.19 -0.55 2.32
CA ASP A 324 12.81 -0.70 3.64
C ASP A 324 11.80 -1.31 4.64
N ILE A 325 10.58 -0.75 4.73
CA ILE A 325 9.51 -1.29 5.59
C ILE A 325 9.13 -2.72 5.21
N MET A 326 8.99 -3.03 3.92
CA MET A 326 8.70 -4.41 3.49
C MET A 326 9.77 -5.40 3.91
N THR A 327 11.03 -4.98 3.89
CA THR A 327 12.16 -5.83 4.30
C THR A 327 12.08 -6.08 5.80
N GLU A 328 11.88 -5.03 6.61
CA GLU A 328 11.69 -5.16 8.07
C GLU A 328 10.52 -6.11 8.41
N VAL A 329 9.40 -6.01 7.69
CA VAL A 329 8.24 -6.92 7.88
C VAL A 329 8.59 -8.36 7.55
N ARG A 330 9.23 -8.62 6.41
CA ARG A 330 9.60 -9.98 6.01
C ARG A 330 10.58 -10.61 6.98
N ASP A 331 11.55 -9.84 7.49
CA ASP A 331 12.50 -10.31 8.49
C ASP A 331 11.81 -10.65 9.81
N ALA A 332 10.87 -9.82 10.28
CA ALA A 332 10.10 -10.08 11.49
C ALA A 332 9.26 -11.36 11.37
N ILE A 333 8.63 -11.58 10.20
CA ILE A 333 7.88 -12.82 9.90
C ILE A 333 8.80 -14.03 9.93
N ALA A 334 9.95 -13.97 9.27
CA ALA A 334 10.90 -15.08 9.23
C ALA A 334 11.43 -15.45 10.62
N ILE A 335 11.71 -14.45 11.46
CA ILE A 335 12.14 -14.67 12.86
C ILE A 335 11.02 -15.35 13.66
N TYR A 336 9.78 -14.88 13.50
CA TYR A 336 8.63 -15.46 14.20
C TYR A 336 8.36 -16.90 13.77
N GLU A 337 8.37 -17.19 12.47
CA GLU A 337 8.19 -18.54 11.93
C GLU A 337 9.27 -19.50 12.44
N LYS A 338 10.53 -19.05 12.46
CA LYS A 338 11.62 -19.83 13.03
C LYS A 338 11.37 -20.17 14.51
N LYS A 339 10.99 -19.18 15.33
CA LYS A 339 10.65 -19.42 16.74
C LYS A 339 9.46 -20.36 16.90
N LYS A 340 8.45 -20.26 16.04
CA LYS A 340 7.27 -21.14 16.05
C LYS A 340 7.64 -22.59 15.73
N ILE A 341 8.51 -22.81 14.76
CA ILE A 341 9.03 -24.15 14.41
C ILE A 341 9.86 -24.72 15.56
N GLU A 342 10.76 -23.91 16.14
CA GLU A 342 11.59 -24.32 17.29
C GLU A 342 10.73 -24.67 18.51
N GLU A 343 9.70 -23.89 18.79
CA GLU A 343 8.75 -24.13 19.87
C GLU A 343 7.91 -25.40 19.61
N ALA A 344 7.42 -25.61 18.39
CA ALA A 344 6.68 -26.82 18.01
C ALA A 344 7.55 -28.08 18.15
N ALA A 345 8.81 -28.03 17.70
CA ALA A 345 9.76 -29.13 17.86
C ALA A 345 10.06 -29.41 19.34
N ARG A 346 10.16 -28.37 20.17
CA ARG A 346 10.32 -28.49 21.62
C ARG A 346 9.11 -29.16 22.26
N MET A 347 7.90 -28.75 21.89
CA MET A 347 6.66 -29.32 22.40
C MET A 347 6.49 -30.79 22.00
N ALA A 348 6.82 -31.16 20.77
CA ALA A 348 6.80 -32.55 20.31
C ALA A 348 7.74 -33.43 21.14
N LYS A 349 8.99 -32.99 21.36
CA LYS A 349 9.96 -33.72 22.20
C LYS A 349 9.48 -33.85 23.66
N ALA A 350 8.84 -32.81 24.21
CA ALA A 350 8.24 -32.88 25.54
C ALA A 350 7.07 -33.87 25.59
N GLY A 351 6.25 -33.93 24.54
CA GLY A 351 5.17 -34.90 24.37
C GLY A 351 5.66 -36.34 24.35
N GLU A 352 6.70 -36.64 23.57
CA GLU A 352 7.34 -37.97 23.55
C GLU A 352 7.90 -38.35 24.93
N ARG A 353 8.55 -37.40 25.61
CA ARG A 353 9.09 -37.64 26.96
C ARG A 353 7.98 -37.88 27.97
N LEU A 354 6.89 -37.11 27.92
CA LEU A 354 5.73 -37.32 28.78
C LEU A 354 5.09 -38.68 28.50
N LEU A 355 4.93 -39.07 27.22
CA LEU A 355 4.42 -40.38 26.85
C LEU A 355 5.25 -41.51 27.48
N GLY A 356 6.58 -41.40 27.44
CA GLY A 356 7.47 -42.36 28.10
C GLY A 356 7.28 -42.44 29.62
N ILE A 357 7.06 -41.29 30.29
CA ILE A 357 6.74 -41.25 31.73
C ILE A 357 5.40 -41.92 32.00
N LEU A 358 4.37 -41.57 31.22
CA LEU A 358 3.02 -42.12 31.37
C LEU A 358 3.00 -43.64 31.18
N GLN A 359 3.69 -44.15 30.16
CA GLN A 359 3.81 -45.58 29.90
C GLN A 359 4.67 -46.33 30.92
N SER A 360 5.66 -45.68 31.53
CA SER A 360 6.56 -46.35 32.50
C SER A 360 6.00 -46.33 33.92
N HIS A 361 5.35 -45.24 34.31
CA HIS A 361 4.97 -44.99 35.71
C HIS A 361 3.46 -44.93 35.94
N TYR A 362 2.67 -44.77 34.87
CA TYR A 362 1.22 -44.66 34.92
C TYR A 362 0.52 -45.61 33.92
N ALA A 363 1.18 -46.68 33.46
CA ALA A 363 0.58 -47.70 32.60
C ALA A 363 -0.54 -48.49 33.29
N ILE A 364 -0.61 -48.43 34.62
CA ILE A 364 -1.68 -49.02 35.41
C ILE A 364 -2.21 -47.93 36.33
N CYS A 365 -3.54 -47.81 36.44
CA CYS A 365 -4.17 -46.91 37.39
C CYS A 365 -3.77 -47.35 38.82
N PRO A 366 -3.09 -46.51 39.60
CA PRO A 366 -2.61 -46.90 40.94
C PRO A 366 -3.74 -47.02 41.97
N ILE A 367 -4.99 -46.75 41.58
CA ILE A 367 -6.16 -46.82 42.45
C ILE A 367 -6.95 -48.11 42.22
N CYS A 368 -7.27 -48.45 40.97
CA CYS A 368 -8.06 -49.64 40.66
C CYS A 368 -7.29 -50.76 39.96
N GLY A 369 -6.02 -50.56 39.61
CA GLY A 369 -5.20 -51.56 38.92
C GLY A 369 -5.56 -51.79 37.45
N LYS A 370 -6.49 -51.01 36.86
CA LYS A 370 -6.79 -51.10 35.42
C LYS A 370 -5.62 -50.58 34.58
N ALA A 371 -5.27 -51.31 33.53
CA ALA A 371 -4.29 -50.85 32.55
C ALA A 371 -4.74 -49.54 31.86
N GLN A 372 -3.78 -48.71 31.47
CA GLN A 372 -3.98 -47.46 30.76
C GLN A 372 -3.16 -47.47 29.48
N GLU A 373 -3.81 -47.18 28.36
CA GLU A 373 -3.18 -47.03 27.06
C GLU A 373 -2.99 -45.54 26.78
N TRP A 374 -1.72 -45.12 26.81
CA TRP A 374 -1.34 -43.74 26.54
C TRP A 374 -0.89 -43.57 25.10
N THR A 375 -1.41 -42.54 24.46
CA THR A 375 -1.07 -42.14 23.08
C THR A 375 -0.25 -40.85 23.06
N LEU A 376 0.49 -40.62 21.97
CA LEU A 376 1.25 -39.39 21.79
C LEU A 376 0.34 -38.16 21.79
N ASP A 377 -0.80 -38.23 21.10
CA ASP A 377 -1.78 -37.14 21.06
C ASP A 377 -2.25 -36.72 22.47
N GLN A 378 -2.52 -37.69 23.35
CA GLN A 378 -2.90 -37.40 24.75
C GLN A 378 -1.76 -36.72 25.52
N ALA A 379 -0.52 -37.14 25.29
CA ALA A 379 0.64 -36.52 25.92
C ALA A 379 0.87 -35.09 25.39
N GLU A 380 0.75 -34.86 24.08
CA GLU A 380 0.88 -33.54 23.47
C GLU A 380 -0.20 -32.57 23.96
N VAL A 381 -1.46 -33.03 24.04
CA VAL A 381 -2.56 -32.27 24.65
C VAL A 381 -2.28 -31.99 26.13
N GLY A 382 -1.66 -32.93 26.83
CA GLY A 382 -1.20 -32.78 28.21
C GLY A 382 -0.17 -31.67 28.40
N ILE A 383 0.85 -31.64 27.55
CA ILE A 383 1.89 -30.61 27.51
C ILE A 383 1.27 -29.23 27.22
N GLN A 384 0.29 -29.16 26.32
CA GLN A 384 -0.37 -27.90 25.95
C GLN A 384 -1.29 -27.36 27.05
N ASN A 385 -2.06 -28.24 27.70
CA ASN A 385 -3.10 -27.84 28.65
C ASN A 385 -2.65 -27.91 30.12
N GLY A 386 -1.47 -28.48 30.40
CA GLY A 386 -0.97 -28.71 31.75
C GLY A 386 -1.68 -29.82 32.52
N VAL A 387 -2.59 -30.57 31.87
CA VAL A 387 -3.34 -31.67 32.51
C VAL A 387 -3.64 -32.77 31.49
N VAL A 388 -3.49 -34.02 31.94
CA VAL A 388 -3.94 -35.22 31.22
C VAL A 388 -5.00 -35.96 32.02
N TYR A 389 -6.07 -36.37 31.35
CA TYR A 389 -7.13 -37.20 31.91
C TYR A 389 -7.03 -38.63 31.34
N PRO A 390 -6.63 -39.63 32.14
CA PRO A 390 -6.70 -41.05 31.75
C PRO A 390 -8.14 -41.53 31.56
N MET A 391 -8.26 -42.61 30.78
CA MET A 391 -9.50 -43.32 30.53
C MET A 391 -9.73 -44.37 31.63
N CYS A 392 -10.02 -43.91 32.84
CA CYS A 392 -10.35 -44.79 33.96
C CYS A 392 -11.57 -44.27 34.72
N ASP A 393 -12.52 -45.14 35.04
CA ASP A 393 -13.75 -44.78 35.78
C ASP A 393 -13.47 -44.14 37.15
N CYS A 394 -12.31 -44.42 37.74
CA CYS A 394 -11.86 -43.78 38.98
C CYS A 394 -11.68 -42.27 38.85
N TYR A 395 -11.47 -41.74 37.65
CA TYR A 395 -11.22 -40.31 37.46
C TYR A 395 -12.50 -39.46 37.61
N TYR A 396 -13.67 -40.08 37.48
CA TYR A 396 -14.98 -39.43 37.58
C TYR A 396 -15.75 -39.84 38.85
N GLY A 397 -15.07 -39.96 39.99
CA GLY A 397 -15.73 -40.21 41.28
C GLY A 397 -16.27 -41.62 41.49
N GLY A 398 -15.76 -42.62 40.76
CA GLY A 398 -16.17 -44.02 40.93
C GLY A 398 -15.82 -44.61 42.31
N ASN A 399 -16.49 -45.70 42.70
CA ASN A 399 -16.37 -46.36 44.02
C ASN A 399 -14.93 -46.68 44.45
N ALA A 400 -14.00 -46.89 43.51
CA ALA A 400 -12.60 -47.18 43.81
C ALA A 400 -11.84 -46.02 44.47
N LEU A 401 -12.32 -44.77 44.36
CA LEU A 401 -11.79 -43.62 45.09
C LEU A 401 -12.25 -43.56 46.55
N GLY A 402 -13.27 -44.35 46.92
CA GLY A 402 -14.05 -44.16 48.14
C GLY A 402 -13.23 -44.12 49.43
N ILE A 403 -12.15 -44.90 49.52
CA ILE A 403 -11.28 -44.93 50.70
C ILE A 403 -10.46 -43.65 50.82
N ILE A 404 -9.83 -43.20 49.73
CA ILE A 404 -9.00 -42.00 49.69
C ILE A 404 -9.85 -40.78 49.98
N THR A 405 -11.03 -40.69 49.36
CA THR A 405 -11.93 -39.56 49.52
C THR A 405 -12.56 -39.54 50.90
N SER A 406 -12.91 -40.70 51.46
CA SER A 406 -13.40 -40.78 52.85
C SER A 406 -12.34 -40.31 53.84
N ALA A 407 -11.07 -40.65 53.64
CA ALA A 407 -9.97 -40.16 54.47
C ALA A 407 -9.79 -38.64 54.35
N LEU A 408 -9.85 -38.09 53.14
CA LEU A 408 -9.76 -36.65 52.91
C LEU A 408 -10.95 -35.89 53.52
N ASP A 409 -12.19 -36.40 53.38
CA ASP A 409 -13.39 -35.84 54.03
C ASP A 409 -13.29 -35.93 55.57
N GLN A 410 -12.55 -36.92 56.08
CA GLN A 410 -12.22 -37.06 57.50
C GLN A 410 -11.06 -36.15 57.96
N GLY A 411 -10.53 -35.30 57.09
CA GLY A 411 -9.54 -34.29 57.45
C GLY A 411 -8.10 -34.76 57.34
N ALA A 412 -7.82 -35.85 56.61
CA ALA A 412 -6.47 -36.20 56.19
C ALA A 412 -5.78 -35.03 55.49
N THR A 413 -4.72 -34.53 56.13
CA THR A 413 -3.88 -33.47 55.62
C THR A 413 -2.84 -34.04 54.66
N VAL A 414 -2.67 -33.39 53.51
CA VAL A 414 -1.66 -33.75 52.52
C VAL A 414 -0.63 -32.65 52.44
N LYS A 415 0.66 -33.02 52.46
CA LYS A 415 1.79 -32.07 52.48
C LYS A 415 2.03 -31.38 51.14
N ASN A 416 1.42 -31.87 50.06
CA ASN A 416 1.65 -31.41 48.70
C ASN A 416 0.32 -31.14 47.99
N ILE A 417 0.14 -29.88 47.59
CA ILE A 417 -1.06 -29.38 46.89
C ILE A 417 -0.62 -28.86 45.52
N VAL A 418 -1.40 -29.17 44.49
CA VAL A 418 -1.27 -28.61 43.14
C VAL A 418 -2.60 -27.98 42.72
N ARG A 419 -2.57 -27.02 41.79
CA ARG A 419 -3.79 -26.43 41.25
C ARG A 419 -4.31 -27.22 40.05
N VAL A 420 -5.57 -27.65 40.11
CA VAL A 420 -6.32 -28.28 39.01
C VAL A 420 -7.61 -27.50 38.83
N ASP A 421 -7.86 -26.96 37.63
CA ASP A 421 -9.06 -26.15 37.35
C ASP A 421 -9.31 -25.01 38.37
N ASN A 422 -8.24 -24.30 38.78
CA ASN A 422 -8.26 -23.28 39.83
C ASN A 422 -8.70 -23.78 41.22
N ARG A 423 -8.48 -25.06 41.52
CA ARG A 423 -8.79 -25.66 42.82
C ARG A 423 -7.59 -26.41 43.36
N ASP A 424 -7.55 -26.51 44.68
CA ASP A 424 -6.50 -27.24 45.37
C ASP A 424 -6.75 -28.74 45.24
N GLY A 425 -5.78 -29.43 44.67
CA GLY A 425 -5.75 -30.89 44.51
C GLY A 425 -4.64 -31.49 45.36
N ASN A 426 -4.96 -32.57 46.07
CA ASN A 426 -4.03 -33.29 46.91
C ASN A 426 -3.21 -34.27 46.06
N VAL A 427 -1.88 -34.12 46.06
CA VAL A 427 -0.98 -34.98 45.26
C VAL A 427 -0.84 -36.35 45.92
N LEU A 428 -1.16 -37.40 45.18
CA LEU A 428 -1.02 -38.79 45.60
C LEU A 428 0.30 -39.41 45.16
N TYR A 429 0.68 -39.18 43.90
CA TYR A 429 1.89 -39.73 43.28
C TYR A 429 2.52 -38.66 42.40
N ARG A 430 3.83 -38.67 42.24
CA ARG A 430 4.50 -37.81 41.26
C ARG A 430 5.64 -38.52 40.54
N SER A 431 5.88 -38.10 39.31
CA SER A 431 7.11 -38.38 38.58
C SER A 431 7.96 -37.12 38.56
N MET A 432 9.22 -37.26 38.93
CA MET A 432 10.24 -36.22 38.99
C MET A 432 11.14 -36.29 37.77
N ILE A 433 11.56 -35.13 37.25
CA ILE A 433 12.69 -35.00 36.33
C ILE A 433 13.78 -34.20 37.05
N GLY A 434 14.84 -34.87 37.49
CA GLY A 434 15.78 -34.25 38.43
C GLY A 434 15.05 -33.84 39.70
N ASP A 435 15.13 -32.55 40.06
CA ASP A 435 14.49 -32.00 41.27
C ASP A 435 13.08 -31.42 41.02
N TYR A 436 12.55 -31.52 39.81
CA TYR A 436 11.27 -30.91 39.42
C TYR A 436 10.14 -31.94 39.31
N ALA A 437 8.94 -31.62 39.82
CA ALA A 437 7.73 -32.42 39.53
C ALA A 437 7.43 -32.29 38.05
N ALA A 438 7.43 -33.38 37.30
CA ALA A 438 7.01 -33.36 35.91
C ALA A 438 5.54 -33.76 35.76
N VAL A 439 5.11 -34.78 36.50
CA VAL A 439 3.74 -35.28 36.49
C VAL A 439 3.29 -35.47 37.93
N SER A 440 2.16 -34.91 38.32
CA SER A 440 1.57 -35.07 39.65
C SER A 440 0.15 -35.58 39.53
N MET A 441 -0.11 -36.78 40.06
CA MET A 441 -1.46 -37.33 40.13
C MET A 441 -2.16 -36.74 41.34
N ALA A 442 -3.20 -35.94 41.13
CA ALA A 442 -3.87 -35.19 42.18
C ALA A 442 -5.37 -35.48 42.25
N VAL A 443 -5.88 -35.61 43.48
CA VAL A 443 -7.32 -35.75 43.78
C VAL A 443 -7.88 -34.39 44.19
N TYR A 444 -9.00 -33.98 43.60
CA TYR A 444 -9.62 -32.68 43.85
C TYR A 444 -11.15 -32.76 43.80
N TYR A 445 -11.85 -31.85 44.48
CA TYR A 445 -13.31 -31.86 44.55
C TYR A 445 -13.95 -30.92 43.51
N LYS A 446 -14.89 -31.45 42.71
CA LYS A 446 -15.59 -30.73 41.64
C LYS A 446 -17.02 -31.22 41.48
N ASN A 447 -17.95 -30.27 41.41
CA ASN A 447 -19.36 -30.51 41.08
C ASN A 447 -20.03 -31.57 41.96
N GLY A 448 -19.71 -31.56 43.26
CA GLY A 448 -20.28 -32.51 44.23
C GLY A 448 -19.62 -33.89 44.24
N GLN A 449 -18.49 -34.06 43.55
CA GLN A 449 -17.79 -35.34 43.46
C GLN A 449 -16.26 -35.15 43.53
N TRP A 450 -15.56 -36.17 44.00
CA TRP A 450 -14.10 -36.25 43.95
C TRP A 450 -13.63 -36.71 42.57
N ASN A 451 -12.63 -36.03 42.04
CA ASN A 451 -12.06 -36.26 40.71
C ASN A 451 -10.56 -36.48 40.83
N LEU A 452 -9.97 -37.11 39.82
CA LEU A 452 -8.52 -37.31 39.71
C LEU A 452 -8.01 -36.64 38.44
N ALA A 453 -6.78 -36.17 38.44
CA ALA A 453 -6.12 -35.59 37.27
C ALA A 453 -4.61 -35.88 37.32
N LEU A 454 -3.97 -35.99 36.16
CA LEU A 454 -2.50 -35.91 36.07
C LEU A 454 -2.14 -34.49 35.67
N VAL A 455 -1.57 -33.73 36.61
CA VAL A 455 -1.10 -32.36 36.42
C VAL A 455 0.32 -32.40 35.86
N ILE A 456 0.54 -31.67 34.78
CA ILE A 456 1.79 -31.63 34.05
C ILE A 456 2.44 -30.27 34.30
N ASP A 457 3.67 -30.29 34.81
CA ASP A 457 4.50 -29.08 34.89
C ASP A 457 5.42 -29.04 33.68
N LEU A 458 5.13 -28.14 32.75
CA LEU A 458 5.87 -27.99 31.51
C LEU A 458 7.34 -27.58 31.73
N GLU A 459 7.64 -26.85 32.80
CA GLU A 459 9.01 -26.39 33.05
C GLU A 459 9.93 -27.54 33.41
N ALA A 460 9.41 -28.55 34.12
CA ALA A 460 10.16 -29.75 34.47
C ALA A 460 10.66 -30.54 33.24
N PHE A 461 9.92 -30.49 32.12
CA PHE A 461 10.33 -31.16 30.89
C PHE A 461 11.51 -30.49 30.18
N ARG A 462 11.87 -29.26 30.58
CA ARG A 462 13.09 -28.56 30.14
C ARG A 462 14.34 -29.03 30.89
N SER A 463 14.17 -29.66 32.04
CA SER A 463 15.27 -30.10 32.88
C SER A 463 15.89 -31.40 32.35
N ASP A 464 17.21 -31.46 32.38
CA ASP A 464 17.95 -32.70 32.18
C ASP A 464 17.97 -33.48 33.50
N GLY A 465 17.66 -34.77 33.44
CA GLY A 465 17.55 -35.57 34.66
C GLY A 465 16.90 -36.92 34.41
N LYS A 466 17.25 -37.87 35.27
CA LYS A 466 16.57 -39.18 35.32
C LYS A 466 15.15 -38.98 35.83
N VAL A 467 14.23 -39.79 35.30
CA VAL A 467 12.86 -39.84 35.80
C VAL A 467 12.83 -40.70 37.07
N VAL A 468 12.24 -40.18 38.14
CA VAL A 468 12.04 -40.91 39.41
C VAL A 468 10.57 -40.85 39.79
N PHE A 469 9.99 -41.97 40.19
CA PHE A 469 8.61 -42.02 40.68
C PHE A 469 8.57 -42.03 42.19
N GLU A 470 7.72 -41.18 42.76
CA GLU A 470 7.57 -40.99 44.19
C GLU A 470 6.10 -41.14 44.57
N ILE A 471 5.85 -41.94 45.62
CA ILE A 471 4.54 -42.05 46.26
C ILE A 471 4.51 -40.97 47.35
N VAL A 472 3.63 -39.99 47.17
CA VAL A 472 3.59 -38.77 48.00
C VAL A 472 2.58 -38.89 49.13
N TRP A 473 1.52 -39.66 48.91
CA TRP A 473 0.48 -39.93 49.88
C TRP A 473 0.27 -41.44 50.04
N HIS A 474 0.12 -41.86 51.29
CA HIS A 474 -0.25 -43.22 51.64
C HIS A 474 -1.63 -43.21 52.29
N GLN A 475 -2.39 -44.29 52.09
CA GLN A 475 -3.68 -44.46 52.74
C GLN A 475 -3.48 -44.49 54.27
N PRO A 476 -4.24 -43.69 55.05
CA PRO A 476 -4.15 -43.70 56.50
C PRO A 476 -4.50 -45.07 57.07
N THR A 477 -3.74 -45.50 58.08
CA THR A 477 -4.07 -46.67 58.90
C THR A 477 -5.26 -46.39 59.83
N GLU A 478 -5.78 -47.42 60.49
CA GLU A 478 -6.82 -47.26 61.51
C GLU A 478 -6.35 -46.34 62.65
N PHE A 479 -5.08 -46.42 63.04
CA PHE A 479 -4.49 -45.53 64.05
C PHE A 479 -4.42 -44.07 63.61
N ASP A 480 -4.13 -43.81 62.32
CA ASP A 480 -4.12 -42.44 61.78
C ASP A 480 -5.51 -41.82 61.82
N LEU A 481 -6.55 -42.60 61.52
CA LEU A 481 -7.95 -42.14 61.60
C LEU A 481 -8.39 -41.92 63.06
N GLU A 482 -7.97 -42.81 63.97
CA GLU A 482 -8.23 -42.67 65.41
C GLU A 482 -7.56 -41.40 65.97
N LEU A 483 -6.30 -41.16 65.60
CA LEU A 483 -5.55 -39.96 65.96
C LEU A 483 -6.25 -38.68 65.48
N GLN A 484 -6.79 -38.67 64.26
CA GLN A 484 -7.59 -37.54 63.77
C GLN A 484 -8.88 -37.34 64.54
N GLY A 485 -9.55 -38.43 64.91
CA GLY A 485 -10.70 -38.40 65.80
C GLY A 485 -10.36 -37.71 67.13
N LEU A 486 -9.20 -38.03 67.71
CA LEU A 486 -8.71 -37.39 68.93
C LEU A 486 -8.34 -35.92 68.75
N TYR A 487 -7.75 -35.51 67.63
CA TYR A 487 -7.50 -34.09 67.37
C TYR A 487 -8.81 -33.29 67.26
N ARG A 488 -9.81 -33.82 66.55
CA ARG A 488 -11.15 -33.19 66.49
C ARG A 488 -11.81 -33.13 67.85
N LEU A 489 -11.65 -34.19 68.66
CA LEU A 489 -12.12 -34.19 70.03
C LEU A 489 -11.37 -33.12 70.83
N ARG A 490 -10.04 -33.07 70.80
CA ARG A 490 -9.21 -32.04 71.47
C ARG A 490 -9.73 -30.63 71.18
N ASP A 491 -9.96 -30.32 69.91
CA ASP A 491 -10.33 -28.98 69.46
C ASP A 491 -11.77 -28.60 69.90
N SER A 492 -12.63 -29.59 70.16
CA SER A 492 -14.03 -29.36 70.59
C SER A 492 -14.29 -29.71 72.06
N TYR A 493 -13.36 -30.36 72.74
CA TYR A 493 -13.59 -31.00 74.03
C TYR A 493 -13.83 -29.98 75.15
N ASP A 494 -13.06 -28.89 75.20
CA ASP A 494 -13.27 -27.84 76.21
C ASP A 494 -14.63 -27.15 76.06
N ASP A 495 -15.09 -26.96 74.82
CA ASP A 495 -16.43 -26.42 74.54
C ASP A 495 -17.52 -27.45 74.89
N GLN A 496 -17.31 -28.74 74.58
CA GLN A 496 -18.23 -29.80 74.99
C GLN A 496 -18.32 -29.92 76.52
N ILE A 497 -17.21 -29.79 77.24
CA ILE A 497 -17.17 -29.78 78.71
C ILE A 497 -17.88 -28.54 79.25
N ARG A 498 -17.63 -27.35 78.67
CA ARG A 498 -18.32 -26.11 79.06
C ARG A 498 -19.82 -26.23 78.87
N GLN A 499 -20.26 -26.73 77.70
CA GLN A 499 -21.67 -26.97 77.41
C GLN A 499 -22.26 -27.99 78.39
N ALA A 500 -21.55 -29.09 78.70
CA ALA A 500 -22.02 -30.08 79.66
C ALA A 500 -22.14 -29.50 81.09
N GLU A 501 -21.24 -28.61 81.50
CA GLU A 501 -21.31 -27.88 82.77
C GLU A 501 -22.44 -26.84 82.80
N GLU A 502 -22.78 -26.22 81.68
CA GLU A 502 -23.97 -25.37 81.54
C GLU A 502 -25.26 -26.19 81.59
N GLU A 503 -25.31 -27.32 80.86
CA GLU A 503 -26.45 -28.26 80.89
C GLU A 503 -26.66 -28.84 82.30
N LEU A 504 -25.58 -29.10 83.06
CA LEU A 504 -25.64 -29.53 84.47
C LEU A 504 -26.38 -28.53 85.37
N ARG A 505 -26.37 -27.23 85.03
CA ARG A 505 -27.06 -26.16 85.76
C ARG A 505 -28.49 -25.92 85.27
N SER A 506 -28.89 -26.54 84.16
CA SER A 506 -30.22 -26.37 83.57
C SER A 506 -31.25 -27.27 84.25
N GLU A 507 -32.40 -26.68 84.61
CA GLU A 507 -33.54 -27.46 85.13
C GLU A 507 -34.27 -28.25 84.03
N TRP A 508 -34.09 -27.86 82.76
CA TRP A 508 -34.86 -28.40 81.62
C TRP A 508 -34.23 -29.65 80.99
N ASN A 509 -32.92 -29.82 81.11
CA ASN A 509 -32.19 -30.99 80.64
C ASN A 509 -31.33 -31.54 81.78
N PRO A 510 -31.83 -32.53 82.55
CA PRO A 510 -31.10 -33.05 83.69
C PRO A 510 -29.86 -33.84 83.24
N VAL A 511 -28.74 -33.12 83.08
CA VAL A 511 -27.41 -33.70 83.01
C VAL A 511 -26.90 -33.93 84.43
N ARG A 512 -26.15 -35.02 84.62
CA ARG A 512 -25.49 -35.36 85.88
C ARG A 512 -24.05 -35.71 85.65
N LYS A 513 -23.19 -35.25 86.55
CA LYS A 513 -21.79 -35.63 86.61
C LYS A 513 -21.65 -36.81 87.58
N LEU A 514 -21.43 -38.01 87.06
CA LEU A 514 -21.51 -39.27 87.81
C LEU A 514 -20.21 -40.06 87.68
N SER A 515 -19.83 -40.75 88.76
CA SER A 515 -18.82 -41.81 88.73
C SER A 515 -19.47 -43.13 89.05
N PHE A 516 -19.17 -44.16 88.27
CA PHE A 516 -19.85 -45.44 88.32
C PHE A 516 -19.05 -46.50 89.07
N ARG A 517 -19.77 -47.44 89.65
CA ARG A 517 -19.25 -48.69 90.22
C ARG A 517 -20.08 -49.87 89.72
N ILE A 518 -19.52 -51.07 89.82
CA ILE A 518 -20.26 -52.28 89.50
C ILE A 518 -21.20 -52.60 90.67
N GLY A 519 -22.50 -52.60 90.40
CA GLY A 519 -23.54 -53.10 91.29
C GLY A 519 -24.29 -54.29 90.68
N LYS A 520 -25.28 -54.81 91.40
CA LYS A 520 -26.12 -55.92 90.93
C LYS A 520 -27.51 -55.41 90.60
N ASN A 521 -28.02 -55.78 89.43
CA ASN A 521 -29.40 -55.52 89.05
C ASN A 521 -30.34 -56.28 90.01
N PRO A 522 -31.25 -55.61 90.72
CA PRO A 522 -32.07 -56.26 91.75
C PRO A 522 -33.11 -57.25 91.18
N LYS A 523 -33.41 -57.19 89.88
CA LYS A 523 -34.36 -58.10 89.21
C LYS A 523 -33.67 -59.28 88.53
N SER A 524 -32.53 -59.07 87.86
CA SER A 524 -31.84 -60.11 87.09
C SER A 524 -30.60 -60.69 87.77
N GLY A 525 -30.05 -60.04 88.80
CA GLY A 525 -28.81 -60.45 89.47
C GLY A 525 -27.53 -60.23 88.64
N LEU A 526 -27.63 -59.66 87.44
CA LEU A 526 -26.49 -59.36 86.58
C LEU A 526 -25.74 -58.11 87.06
N ASP A 527 -24.44 -58.04 86.73
CA ASP A 527 -23.63 -56.85 86.95
C ASP A 527 -24.15 -55.68 86.10
N GLN A 528 -24.19 -54.50 86.70
CA GLN A 528 -24.57 -53.27 86.03
C GLN A 528 -23.75 -52.09 86.57
N TRP A 529 -23.47 -51.11 85.72
CA TRP A 529 -22.85 -49.87 86.14
C TRP A 529 -23.88 -49.00 86.84
N GLU A 530 -23.65 -48.71 88.12
CA GLU A 530 -24.52 -47.85 88.92
C GLU A 530 -23.74 -46.74 89.64
N ALA A 531 -24.42 -45.62 89.87
CA ALA A 531 -23.94 -44.46 90.62
C ALA A 531 -25.05 -43.95 91.56
N GLY A 532 -24.72 -43.04 92.47
CA GLY A 532 -25.66 -42.46 93.44
C GLY A 532 -25.65 -43.15 94.80
N ASP A 533 -26.69 -42.92 95.59
CA ASP A 533 -26.77 -43.29 97.00
C ASP A 533 -28.02 -44.14 97.32
N ARG A 534 -28.43 -44.19 98.59
CA ARG A 534 -29.60 -44.97 99.02
C ARG A 534 -30.94 -44.33 98.66
N SER A 535 -30.94 -43.06 98.25
CA SER A 535 -32.14 -42.29 97.90
C SER A 535 -32.33 -42.19 96.38
N VAL A 536 -31.25 -42.05 95.61
CA VAL A 536 -31.30 -42.04 94.14
C VAL A 536 -30.15 -42.87 93.59
N LYS A 537 -30.48 -43.87 92.77
CA LYS A 537 -29.53 -44.65 91.98
C LYS A 537 -29.65 -44.33 90.50
N TYR A 538 -28.51 -44.13 89.86
CA TYR A 538 -28.40 -43.99 88.42
C TYR A 538 -27.80 -45.27 87.85
N VAL A 539 -28.39 -45.83 86.80
CA VAL A 539 -27.89 -47.03 86.13
C VAL A 539 -27.63 -46.71 84.67
N VAL A 540 -26.47 -47.11 84.16
CA VAL A 540 -26.12 -46.87 82.76
C VAL A 540 -27.04 -47.68 81.85
N ASP A 541 -27.55 -47.05 80.81
CA ASP A 541 -28.28 -47.77 79.76
C ASP A 541 -27.36 -48.80 79.09
N ALA A 542 -27.79 -50.07 79.03
CA ALA A 542 -27.06 -51.15 78.37
C ALA A 542 -26.83 -50.91 76.86
N LYS A 543 -27.55 -49.94 76.26
CA LYS A 543 -27.35 -49.51 74.87
C LYS A 543 -26.44 -48.29 74.71
N SER A 544 -25.83 -47.80 75.79
CA SER A 544 -24.92 -46.66 75.71
C SER A 544 -23.71 -46.97 74.82
N SER A 545 -23.36 -46.04 73.92
CA SER A 545 -22.17 -46.14 73.08
C SER A 545 -20.88 -46.13 73.89
N LEU A 546 -20.90 -45.56 75.10
CA LEU A 546 -19.72 -45.48 75.97
C LEU A 546 -19.64 -46.63 76.99
N LEU A 547 -20.50 -47.65 76.91
CA LEU A 547 -20.56 -48.73 77.92
C LEU A 547 -19.22 -49.44 78.12
N SER A 548 -18.43 -49.63 77.06
CA SER A 548 -17.09 -50.24 77.10
C SER A 548 -16.00 -49.32 77.66
N GLU A 549 -16.24 -48.01 77.69
CA GLU A 549 -15.30 -47.00 78.19
C GLU A 549 -15.49 -46.71 79.69
N ILE A 550 -16.60 -47.16 80.28
CA ILE A 550 -16.88 -46.93 81.71
C ILE A 550 -15.97 -47.80 82.57
N GLN A 551 -15.19 -47.15 83.42
CA GLN A 551 -14.34 -47.79 84.41
C GLN A 551 -14.56 -47.17 85.79
N PRO A 552 -14.29 -47.91 86.88
CA PRO A 552 -14.42 -47.37 88.23
C PRO A 552 -13.50 -46.16 88.43
N GLY A 553 -14.02 -45.09 89.02
CA GLY A 553 -13.26 -43.88 89.32
C GLY A 553 -13.20 -42.85 88.18
N LEU A 554 -13.62 -43.20 86.96
CA LEU A 554 -13.84 -42.21 85.91
C LEU A 554 -15.15 -41.47 86.15
N ILE A 555 -15.19 -40.20 85.75
CA ILE A 555 -16.36 -39.32 85.90
C ILE A 555 -16.91 -39.05 84.50
N PHE A 556 -18.23 -39.13 84.34
CA PHE A 556 -18.91 -38.86 83.08
C PHE A 556 -20.03 -37.85 83.28
N TYR A 557 -20.24 -36.98 82.29
CA TYR A 557 -21.50 -36.28 82.11
C TYR A 557 -22.49 -37.22 81.45
N CYS A 558 -23.66 -37.33 82.08
CA CYS A 558 -24.68 -38.29 81.72
C CYS A 558 -26.01 -37.57 81.58
N ARG A 559 -26.75 -37.83 80.52
CA ARG A 559 -28.13 -37.37 80.40
C ARG A 559 -29.04 -38.32 81.15
N GLU A 560 -29.87 -37.80 82.05
CA GLU A 560 -30.92 -38.60 82.66
C GLU A 560 -31.94 -39.02 81.58
N GLY A 561 -32.14 -40.32 81.48
CA GLY A 561 -33.21 -40.92 80.73
C GLY A 561 -34.43 -41.16 81.63
N ARG A 562 -35.16 -42.23 81.33
CA ARG A 562 -36.39 -42.57 82.05
C ARG A 562 -36.08 -43.08 83.47
N ALA A 563 -36.87 -42.60 84.45
CA ALA A 563 -36.94 -43.22 85.77
C ALA A 563 -37.62 -44.60 85.66
N LEU A 564 -36.90 -45.65 86.04
CA LEU A 564 -37.39 -47.04 86.06
C LEU A 564 -38.20 -47.34 87.31
N VAL A 565 -37.84 -46.70 88.43
CA VAL A 565 -38.52 -46.83 89.72
C VAL A 565 -38.58 -45.45 90.37
N ASP A 566 -39.75 -45.03 90.86
CA ASP A 566 -39.92 -43.79 91.62
C ASP A 566 -40.97 -44.03 92.71
N SER A 567 -40.52 -44.22 93.94
CA SER A 567 -41.39 -44.54 95.09
C SER A 567 -41.46 -43.41 96.11
N GLY A 568 -41.05 -42.19 95.74
CA GLY A 568 -40.97 -41.00 96.61
C GLY A 568 -39.84 -41.03 97.66
N ARG A 569 -39.48 -42.22 98.17
CA ARG A 569 -38.31 -42.44 99.06
C ARG A 569 -37.07 -42.97 98.34
N PHE A 570 -37.25 -43.49 97.12
CA PHE A 570 -36.18 -44.06 96.31
C PHE A 570 -36.47 -43.85 94.83
N ARG A 571 -35.45 -43.46 94.05
CA ARG A 571 -35.52 -43.35 92.58
C ARG A 571 -34.41 -44.16 91.92
N LEU A 572 -34.75 -44.88 90.85
CA LEU A 572 -33.80 -45.56 89.97
C LEU A 572 -33.93 -44.95 88.56
N ILE A 573 -32.88 -44.29 88.08
CA ILE A 573 -32.90 -43.52 86.83
C ILE A 573 -31.92 -44.14 85.85
N LEU A 574 -32.36 -44.39 84.62
CA LEU A 574 -31.42 -44.73 83.55
C LEU A 574 -30.67 -43.50 83.12
N VAL A 575 -29.37 -43.62 82.93
CA VAL A 575 -28.53 -42.52 82.44
C VAL A 575 -27.75 -42.97 81.22
N ASN A 576 -27.57 -42.06 80.26
CA ASN A 576 -26.70 -42.28 79.12
C ASN A 576 -25.46 -41.39 79.25
N PRO A 577 -24.29 -41.96 79.61
CA PRO A 577 -23.03 -41.23 79.59
C PRO A 577 -22.72 -40.82 78.15
N TYR A 578 -22.28 -39.58 77.96
CA TYR A 578 -21.97 -39.06 76.62
C TYR A 578 -20.64 -38.29 76.56
N LEU A 579 -20.06 -37.92 77.70
CA LEU A 579 -18.77 -37.23 77.74
C LEU A 579 -18.02 -37.60 79.03
N GLN A 580 -16.79 -38.11 78.90
CA GLN A 580 -15.91 -38.36 80.05
C GLN A 580 -15.33 -37.02 80.53
N ALA A 581 -15.39 -36.75 81.83
CA ALA A 581 -14.75 -35.59 82.44
C ALA A 581 -13.28 -35.89 82.76
N GLY A 582 -12.39 -34.94 82.45
CA GLY A 582 -10.96 -35.06 82.77
C GLY A 582 -10.19 -36.07 81.91
N ARG A 583 -10.71 -36.44 80.73
CA ARG A 583 -9.98 -37.21 79.72
C ARG A 583 -8.71 -36.46 79.30
N ASN A 584 -7.56 -37.14 79.30
CA ASN A 584 -6.28 -36.55 78.90
C ASN A 584 -6.02 -36.81 77.42
N ILE A 585 -6.67 -36.01 76.57
CA ILE A 585 -6.64 -36.20 75.12
C ILE A 585 -5.21 -36.07 74.58
N GLU A 586 -4.39 -35.17 75.14
CA GLU A 586 -2.98 -35.00 74.74
C GLU A 586 -2.13 -36.26 74.99
N ALA A 587 -2.37 -36.97 76.11
CA ALA A 587 -1.66 -38.22 76.37
C ALA A 587 -2.10 -39.35 75.44
N GLU A 588 -3.38 -39.40 75.07
CA GLU A 588 -3.90 -40.37 74.09
C GLU A 588 -3.37 -40.09 72.68
N ILE A 589 -3.33 -38.82 72.27
CA ILE A 589 -2.68 -38.35 71.04
C ILE A 589 -1.22 -38.80 71.02
N ALA A 590 -0.44 -38.48 72.05
CA ALA A 590 0.98 -38.83 72.12
C ALA A 590 1.22 -40.36 72.08
N ALA A 591 0.33 -41.14 72.71
CA ALA A 591 0.40 -42.60 72.67
C ALA A 591 0.11 -43.17 71.26
N LEU A 592 -0.86 -42.61 70.55
CA LEU A 592 -1.17 -42.99 69.17
C LEU A 592 -0.08 -42.54 68.19
N GLU A 593 0.45 -41.32 68.34
CA GLU A 593 1.59 -40.83 67.55
C GLU A 593 2.81 -41.74 67.71
N ALA A 594 3.08 -42.24 68.91
CA ALA A 594 4.17 -43.19 69.14
C ALA A 594 3.93 -44.55 68.47
N LYS A 595 2.68 -45.04 68.44
CA LYS A 595 2.30 -46.28 67.72
C LYS A 595 2.46 -46.12 66.21
N ILE A 596 1.92 -45.02 65.66
CA ILE A 596 2.05 -44.68 64.23
C ILE A 596 3.52 -44.56 63.88
N LYS A 597 4.33 -43.85 64.68
CA LYS A 597 5.77 -43.73 64.44
C LYS A 597 6.49 -45.08 64.47
N ALA A 598 6.10 -46.01 65.35
CA ALA A 598 6.68 -47.35 65.40
C ALA A 598 6.27 -48.24 64.21
N GLU A 599 5.08 -48.02 63.65
CA GLU A 599 4.59 -48.74 62.47
C GLU A 599 5.17 -48.19 61.16
N TYR A 600 5.39 -46.88 61.10
CA TYR A 600 5.98 -46.18 59.96
C TYR A 600 7.50 -45.98 60.06
N GLU A 601 8.14 -46.41 61.16
CA GLU A 601 9.60 -46.51 61.21
C GLU A 601 10.01 -47.54 60.16
N PRO A 602 10.74 -47.14 59.11
CA PRO A 602 11.11 -48.07 58.08
C PRO A 602 11.96 -49.15 58.74
N VAL A 603 11.49 -50.39 58.67
CA VAL A 603 12.41 -51.52 58.74
C VAL A 603 13.45 -51.21 57.69
N THR A 604 14.66 -50.86 58.13
CA THR A 604 15.82 -50.68 57.28
C THR A 604 16.19 -52.07 56.75
N SER A 605 15.37 -52.54 55.83
CA SER A 605 15.68 -53.67 54.99
C SER A 605 16.77 -53.18 54.03
N PRO A 606 17.90 -53.90 53.92
CA PRO A 606 19.00 -53.47 53.08
C PRO A 606 18.53 -53.50 51.63
N VAL A 607 18.22 -52.33 51.07
CA VAL A 607 18.18 -52.14 49.62
C VAL A 607 19.64 -52.16 49.14
N SER A 608 20.20 -53.36 49.10
CA SER A 608 21.48 -53.67 48.46
C SER A 608 21.36 -54.95 47.65
N LYS A 609 20.31 -55.08 46.83
CA LYS A 609 20.23 -56.18 45.83
C LYS A 609 19.18 -56.00 44.72
N VAL A 610 19.02 -54.81 44.16
CA VAL A 610 18.40 -54.65 42.81
C VAL A 610 19.19 -53.66 41.93
N GLU A 611 20.47 -53.44 42.22
CA GLU A 611 21.36 -52.58 41.39
C GLU A 611 22.29 -53.37 40.45
N LYS A 612 21.97 -54.64 40.17
CA LYS A 612 22.65 -55.43 39.12
C LYS A 612 21.64 -56.21 38.30
N LEU A 613 20.88 -55.53 37.43
CA LEU A 613 20.25 -56.18 36.27
C LEU A 613 19.80 -55.22 35.16
N VAL A 614 20.34 -53.99 35.08
CA VAL A 614 20.12 -53.11 33.91
C VAL A 614 21.43 -52.42 33.52
N THR A 615 22.41 -53.22 33.09
CA THR A 615 23.47 -52.80 32.16
C THR A 615 23.91 -54.03 31.38
N ALA A 616 23.14 -54.41 30.37
CA ALA A 616 23.61 -55.26 29.28
C ALA A 616 22.89 -54.86 27.97
N PRO A 617 23.58 -54.77 26.83
CA PRO A 617 22.99 -54.29 25.59
C PRO A 617 22.04 -55.31 24.96
N SER A 618 21.09 -54.77 24.20
CA SER A 618 20.20 -55.45 23.26
C SER A 618 20.86 -56.61 22.50
N ASN A 619 20.37 -57.83 22.76
CA ASN A 619 20.02 -58.87 21.77
C ASN A 619 20.08 -60.26 22.41
N GLN A 620 18.99 -60.68 23.07
CA GLN A 620 18.67 -62.09 23.22
C GLN A 620 17.19 -62.24 23.63
N ARG A 621 16.43 -62.96 22.80
CA ARG A 621 15.07 -63.44 23.14
C ARG A 621 15.16 -64.29 24.40
N LEU A 622 14.46 -63.89 25.46
CA LEU A 622 14.25 -64.72 26.64
C LEU A 622 12.91 -65.46 26.51
N ASP A 623 13.00 -66.78 26.65
CA ASP A 623 11.93 -67.77 26.63
C ASP A 623 11.07 -67.63 27.90
N LEU A 624 9.76 -67.43 27.71
CA LEU A 624 8.76 -67.15 28.75
C LEU A 624 8.23 -68.39 29.47
N SER A 625 8.80 -69.58 29.22
CA SER A 625 8.32 -70.86 29.76
C SER A 625 8.82 -71.21 31.17
N SER A 626 9.73 -70.45 31.78
CA SER A 626 10.31 -70.78 33.09
C SER A 626 9.79 -69.96 34.29
N LEU A 627 8.82 -69.05 34.11
CA LEU A 627 8.35 -68.14 35.19
C LEU A 627 7.01 -68.52 35.83
N LEU A 628 6.31 -69.53 35.31
CA LEU A 628 5.06 -70.03 35.91
C LEU A 628 5.31 -71.36 36.62
N GLY A 629 5.79 -71.27 37.87
CA GLY A 629 5.82 -72.37 38.82
C GLY A 629 4.41 -72.77 39.26
N LEU A 630 3.64 -73.40 38.37
CA LEU A 630 2.37 -74.06 38.68
C LEU A 630 2.67 -75.46 39.21
N ASN A 631 2.59 -75.63 40.52
CA ASN A 631 2.61 -76.95 41.17
C ASN A 631 1.15 -77.39 41.38
N ILE A 632 0.60 -78.14 40.44
CA ILE A 632 -0.67 -78.86 40.60
C ILE A 632 -0.34 -80.22 41.23
N GLN A 633 -0.80 -80.46 42.46
CA GLN A 633 -0.94 -81.83 42.97
C GLN A 633 -2.32 -82.08 43.58
N ARG A 634 -2.89 -83.18 43.07
CA ARG A 634 -4.11 -83.91 43.40
C ARG A 634 -4.44 -84.00 44.90
N LEU A 635 -5.69 -83.69 45.24
CA LEU A 635 -6.68 -84.61 45.81
C LEU A 635 -8.09 -84.13 45.46
#